data_AF-X1P7D6-F1
#
_entry.id   AF-X1P7D6-F1
#
_cell.length_a   1.000
_cell.length_b   1.000
_cell.length_c   1.000
_cell.angle_alpha   90.00
_cell.angle_beta   90.00
_cell.angle_gamma   90.00
#
_symmetry.space_group_name_H-M   'P 1'
#
loop_
_entity.id
_entity.type
_entity.pdbx_description
1 polymer ?
#
loop_
_entity_poly.entity_id
_entity_poly.type
_entity_poly.pdbx_seq_one_letter_code
_entity_poly.pdbx_strand_id
1 'polypeptide(L)'
;MIELPDFGKSFEYENDFYLSCDITRISKMVAHYELFKMTSNFPGAIIECGVFKGASLVLFAIFRELFQNPFSRKIIAFDTFGKFPESNFANDKKPRQRFIDEAGDESISRSQLKEVLNNKGINKSIELVEGDIINTVP
;
A
#
# COMPACT_ATOMS: atom_id res chain seq x y z
N MET A 1 -0.32 1.17 -15.26
CA MET A 1 -1.26 0.20 -14.61
C MET A 1 -0.59 -1.14 -14.55
N ILE A 2 -0.84 -1.91 -13.49
CA ILE A 2 -0.22 -3.24 -13.29
C ILE A 2 -1.20 -4.36 -13.62
N GLU A 3 -0.73 -5.58 -13.78
CA GLU A 3 -1.61 -6.75 -13.80
C GLU A 3 -2.13 -7.01 -12.38
N LEU A 4 -3.45 -7.12 -12.21
CA LEU A 4 -4.08 -7.50 -10.94
C LEU A 4 -4.16 -9.03 -10.83
N PRO A 5 -4.05 -9.59 -9.60
CA PRO A 5 -4.18 -11.02 -9.41
C PRO A 5 -5.61 -11.50 -9.67
N ASP A 6 -5.76 -12.77 -10.04
CA ASP A 6 -7.08 -13.42 -10.11
C ASP A 6 -7.63 -13.62 -8.69
N PHE A 7 -8.66 -12.85 -8.33
CA PHE A 7 -9.24 -12.91 -6.99
C PHE A 7 -9.80 -14.29 -6.61
N GLY A 8 -10.15 -15.14 -7.59
CA GLY A 8 -10.62 -16.51 -7.37
C GLY A 8 -9.53 -17.48 -6.87
N LYS A 9 -8.25 -17.13 -7.05
CA LYS A 9 -7.09 -17.97 -6.69
C LYS A 9 -6.43 -17.61 -5.37
N SER A 10 -7.11 -16.83 -4.52
CA SER A 10 -6.56 -16.35 -3.24
C SER A 10 -5.98 -17.46 -2.35
N PHE A 11 -6.62 -18.64 -2.31
CA PHE A 11 -6.11 -19.79 -1.57
C PHE A 11 -4.78 -20.32 -2.10
N GLU A 12 -4.62 -20.42 -3.43
CA GLU A 12 -3.36 -20.84 -4.06
C GLU A 12 -2.25 -19.82 -3.76
N TYR A 13 -2.55 -18.54 -3.95
CA TYR A 13 -1.60 -17.46 -3.70
C TYR A 13 -1.12 -17.38 -2.25
N GLU A 14 -1.99 -17.66 -1.28
CA GLU A 14 -1.60 -17.73 0.12
C GLU A 14 -0.57 -18.84 0.36
N ASN A 15 -0.85 -20.05 -0.12
CA ASN A 15 0.06 -21.19 0.03
C ASN A 15 1.38 -20.94 -0.70
N ASP A 16 1.33 -20.51 -1.95
CA ASP A 16 2.51 -20.23 -2.76
C ASP A 16 3.37 -19.12 -2.14
N PHE A 17 2.75 -18.07 -1.59
CA PHE A 17 3.46 -17.01 -0.88
C PHE A 17 4.19 -17.56 0.34
N TYR A 18 3.52 -18.30 1.22
CA TYR A 18 4.17 -18.82 2.44
C TYR A 18 5.24 -19.88 2.15
N LEU A 19 5.09 -20.66 1.08
CA LEU A 19 6.08 -21.67 0.69
C LEU A 19 7.33 -21.05 0.03
N SER A 20 7.22 -19.88 -0.60
CA SER A 20 8.29 -19.30 -1.41
C SER A 20 8.89 -18.01 -0.86
N CYS A 21 8.21 -17.31 0.05
CA CYS A 21 8.67 -16.00 0.50
C CYS A 21 9.93 -16.07 1.36
N ASP A 22 10.81 -15.08 1.17
CA ASP A 22 11.93 -14.85 2.07
C ASP A 22 11.41 -14.34 3.44
N ILE A 23 12.15 -14.64 4.52
CA ILE A 23 11.82 -14.25 5.90
C ILE A 23 11.58 -12.74 6.07
N THR A 24 12.22 -11.91 5.24
CA THR A 24 12.03 -10.45 5.24
C THR A 24 10.61 -10.03 4.88
N ARG A 25 9.88 -10.85 4.10
CA ARG A 25 8.48 -10.57 3.73
C ARG A 25 7.57 -10.68 4.95
N ILE A 26 7.76 -11.72 5.75
CA ILE A 26 7.04 -11.91 7.02
C ILE A 26 7.46 -10.84 8.03
N SER A 27 8.77 -10.55 8.12
CA SER A 27 9.30 -9.51 9.01
C SER A 27 8.66 -8.15 8.72
N LYS A 28 8.49 -7.78 7.45
CA LYS A 28 7.79 -6.54 7.04
C LYS A 28 6.32 -6.53 7.48
N MET A 29 5.61 -7.65 7.33
CA MET A 29 4.21 -7.76 7.77
C MET A 29 4.07 -7.57 9.29
N VAL A 30 4.94 -8.22 10.07
CA VAL A 30 4.97 -8.10 11.54
C VAL A 30 5.30 -6.67 11.97
N ALA A 31 6.27 -6.02 11.32
CA ALA A 31 6.61 -4.63 11.61
C ALA A 31 5.42 -3.68 11.38
N HIS A 32 4.67 -3.84 10.28
CA HIS A 32 3.45 -3.05 10.06
C HIS A 32 2.39 -3.29 11.13
N TYR A 33 2.20 -4.55 11.55
CA TYR A 33 1.26 -4.86 12.62
C TYR A 33 1.66 -4.22 13.95
N GLU A 34 2.95 -4.28 14.32
CA GLU A 34 3.44 -3.63 15.55
C GLU A 34 3.24 -2.10 15.49
N LEU A 35 3.53 -1.45 14.36
CA LEU A 35 3.26 -0.02 14.17
C LEU A 35 1.76 0.31 14.31
N PHE A 36 0.89 -0.50 13.69
CA PHE A 36 -0.55 -0.36 13.83
C PHE A 36 -0.98 -0.50 15.29
N LYS A 37 -0.51 -1.54 15.98
CA LYS A 37 -0.83 -1.87 17.37
C LYS A 37 -0.37 -0.77 18.34
N MET A 38 0.86 -0.26 18.17
CA MET A 38 1.41 0.82 19.00
C MET A 38 0.54 2.07 18.97
N THR A 39 -0.11 2.33 17.84
CA THR A 39 -0.95 3.52 17.68
C THR A 39 -2.41 3.27 18.04
N SER A 40 -2.84 2.02 18.29
CA SER A 40 -4.25 1.58 18.32
C SER A 40 -5.17 2.30 19.31
N ASN A 41 -4.60 2.87 20.38
CA ASN A 41 -5.35 3.61 21.42
C ASN A 41 -5.38 5.13 21.22
N PHE A 42 -4.76 5.66 20.17
CA PHE A 42 -4.71 7.11 19.90
C PHE A 42 -5.67 7.53 18.78
N PRO A 43 -6.39 8.65 18.92
CA PRO A 43 -7.18 9.20 17.82
C PRO A 43 -6.26 9.69 16.69
N GLY A 44 -6.69 9.55 15.44
CA GLY A 44 -5.93 10.03 14.30
C GLY A 44 -6.25 9.28 13.00
N ALA A 45 -5.47 9.58 11.97
CA ALA A 45 -5.49 8.94 10.67
C ALA A 45 -4.21 8.12 10.45
N ILE A 46 -4.31 7.09 9.60
CA ILE A 46 -3.14 6.39 9.06
C ILE A 46 -2.82 7.05 7.72
N ILE A 47 -1.61 7.58 7.56
CA ILE A 47 -1.17 8.25 6.34
C ILE A 47 -0.08 7.39 5.69
N GLU A 48 -0.27 7.03 4.42
CA GLU A 48 0.76 6.39 3.60
C GLU A 48 1.17 7.34 2.47
N CYS A 49 2.46 7.65 2.41
CA CYS A 49 3.09 8.50 1.39
C CYS A 49 3.95 7.62 0.48
N GLY A 50 3.46 7.31 -0.71
CA GLY A 50 4.02 6.28 -1.58
C GLY A 50 3.33 4.93 -1.36
N VAL A 51 2.33 4.65 -2.19
CA VAL A 51 1.49 3.45 -2.20
C VAL A 51 2.04 2.38 -3.14
N PHE A 52 2.65 2.79 -4.25
CA PHE A 52 3.24 1.91 -5.28
C PHE A 52 2.31 0.78 -5.74
N LYS A 53 2.52 -0.48 -5.30
CA LYS A 53 1.64 -1.62 -5.65
C LYS A 53 0.42 -1.78 -4.73
N GLY A 54 0.26 -0.94 -3.72
CA GLY A 54 -0.89 -0.93 -2.80
C GLY A 54 -0.88 -2.00 -1.69
N ALA A 55 0.15 -2.84 -1.61
CA ALA A 55 0.19 -3.97 -0.70
C ALA A 55 0.13 -3.57 0.80
N SER A 56 0.90 -2.56 1.21
CA SER A 56 0.90 -2.07 2.59
C SER A 56 -0.40 -1.34 2.95
N LEU A 57 -0.94 -0.51 2.05
CA LEU A 57 -2.27 0.11 2.26
C LEU A 57 -3.35 -0.93 2.52
N VAL A 58 -3.42 -1.96 1.67
CA VAL A 58 -4.39 -3.05 1.82
C VAL A 58 -4.18 -3.77 3.14
N LEU A 59 -2.94 -4.00 3.56
CA LEU A 59 -2.63 -4.63 4.85
C LEU A 59 -3.09 -3.77 6.04
N PHE A 60 -2.87 -2.45 6.03
CA PHE A 60 -3.37 -1.56 7.08
C PHE A 60 -4.91 -1.49 7.11
N ALA A 61 -5.57 -1.53 5.94
CA ALA A 61 -7.01 -1.62 5.85
C ALA A 61 -7.53 -2.94 6.46
N ILE A 62 -6.85 -4.06 6.21
CA ILE A 62 -7.14 -5.36 6.84
C ILE A 62 -6.96 -5.28 8.36
N PHE A 63 -5.86 -4.72 8.87
CA PHE A 63 -5.65 -4.57 10.32
C PHE A 63 -6.73 -3.73 10.98
N ARG A 64 -7.16 -2.64 10.34
CA ARG A 64 -8.29 -1.84 10.84
C ARG A 64 -9.58 -2.67 10.89
N GLU A 65 -9.86 -3.47 9.87
CA GLU A 65 -11.06 -4.33 9.84
C GLU A 65 -11.02 -5.41 10.93
N LEU A 66 -9.84 -5.99 11.17
CA LEU A 66 -9.66 -7.07 12.16
C LEU A 66 -9.70 -6.59 13.61
N PHE A 67 -9.15 -5.41 13.89
CA PHE A 67 -8.86 -4.98 15.26
C PHE A 67 -9.58 -3.71 15.70
N GLN A 68 -10.29 -3.04 14.79
CA GLN A 68 -10.95 -1.75 15.03
C GLN A 68 -12.30 -1.68 14.29
N ASN A 69 -12.93 -0.50 14.28
CA ASN A 69 -14.16 -0.26 13.53
C ASN A 69 -13.83 0.30 12.11
N PRO A 70 -14.54 -0.10 11.04
CA PRO A 70 -14.31 0.40 9.67
C PRO A 70 -14.46 1.93 9.49
N PHE A 71 -15.13 2.61 10.43
CA PHE A 71 -15.29 4.06 10.47
C PHE A 71 -14.29 4.79 11.38
N SER A 72 -13.49 4.04 12.15
CA SER A 72 -12.36 4.58 12.91
C SER A 72 -11.13 4.69 12.00
N ARG A 73 -10.15 5.53 12.38
CA ARG A 73 -8.83 5.60 11.72
C ARG A 73 -8.93 5.69 10.20
N LYS A 74 -9.34 6.87 9.70
CA LYS A 74 -9.31 7.15 8.26
C LYS A 74 -7.91 6.82 7.71
N ILE A 75 -7.87 6.09 6.61
CA ILE A 75 -6.62 5.81 5.91
C ILE A 75 -6.53 6.78 4.74
N ILE A 76 -5.46 7.55 4.65
CA ILE A 76 -5.23 8.53 3.59
C ILE A 76 -3.93 8.15 2.86
N ALA A 77 -4.02 7.95 1.56
CA ALA A 77 -2.93 7.44 0.75
C ALA A 77 -2.58 8.46 -0.34
N PHE A 78 -1.32 8.91 -0.35
CA PHE A 78 -0.78 9.84 -1.34
C PHE A 78 0.14 9.09 -2.28
N ASP A 79 -0.13 9.15 -3.58
CA ASP A 79 0.74 8.57 -4.62
C ASP A 79 0.45 9.26 -5.97
N THR A 80 1.34 9.09 -6.94
CA THR A 80 1.04 9.46 -8.32
C THR A 80 0.02 8.51 -8.96
N PHE A 81 -0.18 7.31 -8.38
CA PHE A 81 -1.03 6.22 -8.90
C PHE A 81 -0.77 5.91 -10.39
N GLY A 82 0.47 6.12 -10.81
CA GLY A 82 0.91 5.95 -12.18
C GLY A 82 2.41 5.71 -12.22
N LYS A 83 3.10 6.39 -13.14
CA LYS A 83 4.54 6.23 -13.28
C LYS A 83 5.29 6.81 -12.08
N PHE A 84 6.36 6.14 -11.67
CA PHE A 84 7.24 6.57 -10.60
C PHE A 84 7.90 7.91 -10.98
N PRO A 85 7.71 8.97 -10.19
CA PRO A 85 8.06 10.33 -10.59
C PRO A 85 9.58 10.50 -10.75
N GLU A 86 9.98 11.40 -11.65
CA GLU A 86 11.38 11.84 -11.73
C GLU A 86 11.73 12.75 -10.54
N SER A 87 13.01 12.78 -10.18
CA SER A 87 13.53 13.69 -9.15
C SER A 87 14.63 14.59 -9.73
N ASN A 88 14.54 15.88 -9.43
CA ASN A 88 15.61 16.83 -9.75
C ASN A 88 16.79 16.73 -8.75
N PHE A 89 16.62 16.00 -7.64
CA PHE A 89 17.68 15.82 -6.67
C PHE A 89 18.68 14.76 -7.15
N ALA A 90 19.93 15.18 -7.35
CA ALA A 90 20.95 14.33 -7.97
C ALA A 90 21.18 13.00 -7.21
N ASN A 91 21.06 13.03 -5.87
CA ASN A 91 21.27 11.84 -5.04
C ASN A 91 20.14 10.81 -5.14
N ASP A 92 18.96 11.18 -5.65
CA ASP A 92 17.84 10.26 -5.85
C ASP A 92 17.96 9.47 -7.15
N LYS A 93 18.71 9.98 -8.14
CA LYS A 93 18.77 9.38 -9.48
C LYS A 93 19.24 7.92 -9.45
N LYS A 94 20.30 7.61 -8.71
CA LYS A 94 20.85 6.25 -8.60
C LYS A 94 19.92 5.29 -7.82
N PRO A 95 19.46 5.63 -6.59
CA PRO A 95 18.48 4.80 -5.87
C PRO A 95 17.19 4.58 -6.65
N ARG A 96 16.68 5.62 -7.32
CA ARG A 96 15.48 5.53 -8.15
C ARG A 96 15.66 4.55 -9.31
N GLN A 97 16.75 4.67 -10.08
CA GLN A 97 16.99 3.77 -11.20
C GLN A 97 17.06 2.32 -10.72
N ARG A 98 17.78 2.06 -9.62
CA ARG A 98 17.86 0.74 -9.02
C ARG A 98 16.48 0.19 -8.63
N PHE A 99 15.63 1.02 -8.01
CA PHE A 99 14.28 0.63 -7.65
C PHE A 99 13.44 0.27 -8.88
N ILE A 100 13.52 1.08 -9.95
CA ILE A 100 12.82 0.82 -11.21
C ILE A 100 13.30 -0.48 -11.85
N ASP A 101 14.61 -0.73 -11.87
CA ASP A 101 15.19 -1.94 -12.45
C ASP A 101 14.73 -3.21 -11.69
N GLU A 102 14.58 -3.12 -10.37
CA GLU A 102 14.18 -4.24 -9.50
C GLU A 102 12.65 -4.47 -9.44
N ALA A 103 11.84 -3.40 -9.45
CA ALA A 103 10.41 -3.45 -9.13
C ALA A 103 9.47 -2.91 -10.21
N GLY A 104 10.02 -2.33 -11.28
CA GLY A 104 9.30 -1.58 -12.30
C GLY A 104 8.96 -0.15 -11.88
N ASP A 105 8.58 0.66 -12.86
CA ASP A 105 8.25 2.08 -12.69
C ASP A 105 6.74 2.38 -12.62
N GLU A 106 5.89 1.38 -12.73
CA GLU A 106 4.43 1.57 -12.73
C GLU A 106 3.81 1.24 -11.36
N SER A 107 3.10 2.18 -10.75
CA SER A 107 2.23 1.95 -9.61
C SER A 107 0.91 1.29 -10.01
N ILE A 108 0.21 0.72 -9.02
CA ILE A 108 -1.21 0.41 -9.15
C ILE A 108 -1.98 1.71 -9.41
N SER A 109 -2.96 1.70 -10.32
CA SER A 109 -3.78 2.89 -10.49
C SER A 109 -4.79 3.06 -9.37
N ARG A 110 -5.29 4.29 -9.21
CA ARG A 110 -6.34 4.60 -8.23
C ARG A 110 -7.60 3.77 -8.43
N SER A 111 -7.99 3.48 -9.68
CA SER A 111 -9.14 2.62 -9.99
C SER A 111 -8.89 1.16 -9.63
N GLN A 112 -7.70 0.63 -9.97
CA GLN A 112 -7.30 -0.73 -9.63
C GLN A 112 -7.24 -0.95 -8.12
N LEU A 113 -6.70 0.01 -7.36
CA LEU A 113 -6.65 -0.11 -5.90
C LEU A 113 -8.06 -0.07 -5.28
N LYS A 114 -8.96 0.77 -5.81
CA LYS A 114 -10.38 0.76 -5.42
C LYS A 114 -11.03 -0.59 -5.70
N GLU A 115 -10.75 -1.19 -6.85
CA GLU A 115 -11.24 -2.52 -7.20
C GLU A 115 -10.80 -3.58 -6.18
N VAL A 116 -9.50 -3.62 -5.85
CA VAL A 116 -8.95 -4.54 -4.84
C VAL A 116 -9.61 -4.35 -3.46
N LEU A 117 -9.77 -3.10 -3.02
CA LEU A 117 -10.40 -2.76 -1.73
C LEU A 117 -11.89 -3.13 -1.70
N ASN A 118 -12.61 -2.91 -2.81
CA ASN A 118 -14.02 -3.25 -2.96
C ASN A 118 -14.23 -4.76 -2.95
N ASN A 119 -13.41 -5.50 -3.71
CA ASN A 119 -13.48 -6.96 -3.76
C ASN A 119 -13.29 -7.61 -2.37
N LYS A 120 -12.45 -6.98 -1.52
CA LYS A 120 -12.23 -7.42 -0.13
C LYS A 120 -13.26 -6.91 0.87
N GLY A 121 -14.14 -5.98 0.49
CA GLY A 121 -15.11 -5.36 1.42
C GLY A 121 -14.52 -4.38 2.43
N ILE A 122 -13.27 -3.93 2.26
CA ILE A 122 -12.52 -3.10 3.22
C ILE A 122 -12.34 -1.64 2.74
N ASN A 123 -13.21 -1.19 1.85
CA ASN A 123 -13.13 0.11 1.17
C ASN A 123 -13.61 1.31 2.01
N LYS A 124 -14.11 1.10 3.22
CA LYS A 124 -14.68 2.17 4.06
C LYS A 124 -13.58 3.10 4.59
N SER A 125 -13.86 4.40 4.70
CA SER A 125 -12.95 5.38 5.33
C SER A 125 -11.52 5.36 4.76
N ILE A 126 -11.38 5.16 3.45
CA ILE A 126 -10.11 5.24 2.72
C ILE A 126 -10.19 6.39 1.72
N GLU A 127 -9.18 7.25 1.72
CA GLU A 127 -9.01 8.34 0.77
C GLU A 127 -7.73 8.11 -0.04
N LEU A 128 -7.86 8.15 -1.37
CA LEU A 128 -6.74 8.00 -2.30
C LEU A 128 -6.53 9.35 -2.99
N VAL A 129 -5.46 10.04 -2.62
CA VAL A 129 -5.08 11.36 -3.12
C VAL A 129 -4.02 11.21 -4.20
N GLU A 130 -4.43 11.47 -5.44
CA GLU A 130 -3.59 11.30 -6.62
C GLU A 130 -2.87 12.60 -6.96
N GLY A 131 -1.54 12.55 -7.04
CA GLY A 131 -0.73 13.68 -7.49
C GLY A 131 0.66 13.73 -6.87
N ASP A 132 1.36 14.83 -7.14
CA ASP A 132 2.64 15.11 -6.50
C ASP A 132 2.41 15.44 -5.02
N ILE A 133 3.12 14.72 -4.15
CA ILE A 133 3.00 14.86 -2.69
C ILE A 133 3.32 16.28 -2.21
N ILE A 134 4.20 17.00 -2.91
CA ILE A 134 4.57 18.39 -2.57
C ILE A 134 3.37 19.34 -2.76
N ASN A 135 2.43 18.99 -3.62
CA ASN A 135 1.23 19.78 -3.90
C ASN A 135 -0.04 19.25 -3.23
N THR A 136 -0.05 17.98 -2.81
CA THR A 136 -1.27 17.31 -2.32
C THR A 136 -1.34 17.18 -0.81
N VAL A 137 -0.20 17.23 -0.11
CA VAL A 137 -0.16 17.17 1.36
C VAL A 137 -0.38 18.54 2.04
N PRO A 138 0.27 19.64 1.62
CA PRO A 138 0.00 20.97 2.19
C PRO A 138 -1.42 21.47 1.91
#